data_AF-A0A3N7FSN5-F1
#
_entry.id   AF-A0A3N7FSN5-F1
#
_cell.length_a   1.000
_cell.length_b   1.000
_cell.length_c   1.000
_cell.angle_alpha   90.00
_cell.angle_beta   90.00
_cell.angle_gamma   90.00
#
_symmetry.space_group_name_H-M   'P 1'
#
loop_
_entity.id
_entity.type
_entity.pdbx_description
1 polymer ?
#
loop_
_entity_poly.entity_id
_entity_poly.type
_entity_poly.pdbx_seq_one_letter_code
_entity_poly.pdbx_strand_id
1 'polypeptide(L)'
;MTCGKRARPELEGLKQHERETQEASVDISGQKKTKLIKSENQEQEDEMSAVKMGVPRSGNLRHEWEGRFKTELPEVETAGTGTSNTVVSPETLKKMGAYDEVNNTASDPEEVEADGDILSTLSGPPQVPDASGLTAELGQAYALAIPAVKNALISFLITKNSEDLAFMITQANSAFASLYALNADCGSLYNNVRSYIRHCSEFSTAQKELQENMEAVELVSSYENISDQSTEAARAVSEIEANLEKAKEYLAPLEARYQETKALLDKLEAELGQRRTEVAYLEAEKTQQEEAMAETEIKHHTIAAQAKEAKETLKSILRRLEAATAAMEETRALLSTS
;
A
#
# COMPACT_ATOMS: atom_id res chain seq x y z
N MET A 1 -10.19 75.07 39.11
CA MET A 1 -11.65 75.08 39.37
C MET A 1 -12.28 73.92 38.62
N THR A 2 -13.29 73.28 39.22
CA THR A 2 -14.00 72.02 38.88
C THR A 2 -13.12 70.75 38.99
N CYS A 3 -13.15 69.91 40.03
CA CYS A 3 -14.16 69.35 40.94
C CYS A 3 -14.99 68.19 40.34
N GLY A 4 -14.66 66.97 40.77
CA GLY A 4 -15.62 65.93 41.16
C GLY A 4 -15.94 64.80 40.17
N LYS A 5 -15.51 63.58 40.49
CA LYS A 5 -16.37 62.51 41.06
C LYS A 5 -15.59 61.19 41.18
N ARG A 6 -15.42 60.70 42.41
CA ARG A 6 -15.02 59.32 42.75
C ARG A 6 -16.29 58.48 42.88
N ALA A 7 -16.29 57.27 42.34
CA ALA A 7 -17.24 56.23 42.68
C ALA A 7 -16.54 55.20 43.57
N ARG A 8 -17.24 54.84 44.64
CA ARG A 8 -16.91 53.87 45.70
C ARG A 8 -17.82 52.66 45.46
N PRO A 9 -17.38 51.41 45.68
CA PRO A 9 -18.32 50.34 46.00
C PRO A 9 -18.34 50.08 47.51
N GLU A 10 -19.55 49.82 47.97
CA GLU A 10 -19.96 49.63 49.35
C GLU A 10 -19.56 48.26 49.90
N LEU A 11 -19.21 48.29 51.19
CA LEU A 11 -19.21 47.18 52.12
C LEU A 11 -20.66 46.87 52.52
N GLU A 12 -21.17 45.69 52.21
CA GLU A 12 -22.32 45.11 52.90
C GLU A 12 -22.28 43.59 52.72
N GLY A 13 -22.29 42.83 53.83
CA GLY A 13 -22.38 41.36 53.78
C GLY A 13 -21.53 40.56 54.76
N LEU A 14 -21.18 41.08 55.94
CA LEU A 14 -20.66 40.27 57.06
C LEU A 14 -21.73 40.17 58.14
N LYS A 15 -22.48 39.07 58.14
CA LYS A 15 -23.14 38.44 59.30
C LYS A 15 -23.81 37.16 58.83
N GLN A 16 -23.75 36.12 59.68
CA GLN A 16 -24.48 34.86 59.60
C GLN A 16 -23.74 33.66 58.96
N HIS A 17 -22.67 33.16 59.59
CA HIS A 17 -22.46 31.70 59.70
C HIS A 17 -21.47 31.34 60.82
N GLU A 18 -21.84 31.63 62.07
CA GLU A 18 -21.17 31.07 63.25
C GLU A 18 -22.25 30.48 64.15
N ARG A 19 -22.54 29.19 63.93
CA ARG A 19 -23.13 28.21 64.85
C ARG A 19 -23.24 26.87 64.12
N GLU A 20 -23.08 25.80 64.88
CA GLU A 20 -23.19 24.37 64.50
C GLU A 20 -21.88 23.66 64.15
N THR A 21 -20.99 23.60 65.13
CA THR A 21 -20.13 22.43 65.34
C THR A 21 -20.14 22.09 66.83
N GLN A 22 -20.23 20.78 67.15
CA GLN A 22 -20.51 20.11 68.44
C GLN A 22 -22.02 19.86 68.60
N GLU A 23 -22.54 18.62 68.72
CA GLU A 23 -22.06 17.42 69.40
C GLU A 23 -22.81 16.16 68.89
N ALA A 24 -22.31 14.99 69.30
CA ALA A 24 -23.01 13.70 69.47
C ALA A 24 -22.65 12.55 68.51
N SER A 25 -21.56 11.87 68.90
CA SER A 25 -21.34 10.42 68.86
C SER A 25 -22.59 9.55 69.08
N VAL A 26 -22.88 8.60 68.18
CA VAL A 26 -23.60 7.33 68.50
C VAL A 26 -23.14 6.19 67.57
N ASP A 27 -22.71 5.11 68.23
CA ASP A 27 -22.65 3.68 67.89
C ASP A 27 -22.09 3.13 66.58
N ILE A 28 -20.98 2.40 66.78
CA ILE A 28 -20.48 1.30 65.98
C ILE A 28 -21.29 0.04 66.36
N SER A 29 -22.10 -0.49 65.45
CA SER A 29 -22.50 -1.90 65.50
C SER A 29 -22.80 -2.39 64.09
N GLY A 30 -21.97 -3.32 63.62
CA GLY A 30 -21.99 -3.79 62.24
C GLY A 30 -23.23 -4.56 61.85
N GLN A 31 -23.50 -4.59 60.55
CA GLN A 31 -24.07 -5.75 59.87
C GLN A 31 -23.76 -5.72 58.38
N LYS A 32 -23.21 -6.85 57.91
CA LYS A 32 -23.08 -7.26 56.52
C LYS A 32 -24.37 -6.98 55.73
N LYS A 33 -24.25 -6.32 54.58
CA LYS A 33 -25.09 -6.64 53.41
C LYS A 33 -24.41 -6.18 52.12
N THR A 34 -23.81 -7.16 51.45
CA THR A 34 -23.58 -7.16 50.00
C THR A 34 -24.90 -6.92 49.28
N LYS A 35 -25.03 -5.77 48.60
CA LYS A 35 -25.96 -5.60 47.47
C LYS A 35 -25.36 -4.64 46.44
N LEU A 36 -24.91 -5.28 45.37
CA LEU A 36 -24.92 -4.86 43.97
C LEU A 36 -25.95 -3.75 43.68
N ILE A 37 -25.50 -2.54 43.36
CA ILE A 37 -26.26 -1.54 42.58
C ILE A 37 -25.30 -0.92 41.57
N LYS A 38 -25.66 -1.11 40.30
CA LYS A 38 -25.06 -0.51 39.11
C LYS A 38 -25.45 0.98 39.01
N SER A 39 -24.66 1.67 38.21
CA SER A 39 -24.98 2.85 37.39
C SER A 39 -25.21 4.19 38.10
N GLU A 40 -24.14 5.00 38.13
CA GLU A 40 -24.21 6.47 38.06
C GLU A 40 -22.81 7.00 37.65
N ASN A 41 -22.49 6.94 36.36
CA ASN A 41 -21.29 7.55 35.77
C ASN A 41 -21.50 7.71 34.26
N GLN A 42 -22.55 8.43 33.89
CA GLN A 42 -22.84 8.77 32.50
C GLN A 42 -23.51 10.14 32.42
N GLU A 43 -22.81 11.17 32.90
CA GLU A 43 -23.19 12.57 32.67
C GLU A 43 -21.97 13.47 32.93
N GLN A 44 -20.89 13.29 32.14
CA GLN A 44 -19.78 14.26 32.11
C GLN A 44 -18.92 14.19 30.83
N GLU A 45 -19.49 13.82 29.68
CA GLU A 45 -18.78 13.85 28.39
C GLU A 45 -19.31 14.86 27.35
N ASP A 46 -20.33 15.66 27.67
CA ASP A 46 -20.94 16.58 26.67
C ASP A 46 -20.54 18.06 26.76
N GLU A 47 -19.53 18.46 27.56
CA GLU A 47 -19.13 19.88 27.70
C GLU A 47 -17.69 20.25 27.27
N MET A 48 -16.96 19.40 26.54
CA MET A 48 -15.64 19.76 25.97
C MET A 48 -15.60 19.93 24.44
N SER A 49 -16.72 20.20 23.79
CA SER A 49 -16.77 20.53 22.35
C SER A 49 -17.04 22.02 22.07
N ALA A 50 -16.16 22.92 22.51
CA ALA A 50 -16.18 24.31 22.03
C ALA A 50 -14.86 25.09 22.21
N VAL A 51 -13.72 24.60 21.70
CA VAL A 51 -12.61 25.49 21.35
C VAL A 51 -12.11 25.18 19.95
N LYS A 52 -12.63 25.98 19.02
CA LYS A 52 -12.29 26.06 17.62
C LYS A 52 -11.06 26.96 17.48
N MET A 53 -9.86 26.38 17.42
CA MET A 53 -8.68 27.06 16.89
C MET A 53 -8.06 26.19 15.80
N GLY A 54 -8.00 26.79 14.61
CA GLY A 54 -7.66 26.12 13.36
C GLY A 54 -6.26 25.52 13.38
N VAL A 55 -6.20 24.20 13.33
CA VAL A 55 -5.07 23.43 12.83
C VAL A 55 -5.53 22.82 11.50
N PRO A 56 -4.81 23.02 10.38
CA PRO A 56 -5.14 22.34 9.14
C PRO A 56 -5.01 20.83 9.37
N ARG A 57 -6.17 20.17 9.36
CA ARG A 57 -6.32 18.73 9.51
C ARG A 57 -5.69 18.08 8.26
N SER A 58 -4.42 17.66 8.36
CA SER A 58 -3.78 16.78 7.39
C SER A 58 -4.35 15.37 7.53
N GLY A 59 -5.63 15.22 7.18
CA GLY A 59 -6.31 13.95 7.05
C GLY A 59 -6.41 13.61 5.57
N ASN A 60 -6.04 12.37 5.23
CA ASN A 60 -6.21 11.67 3.94
C ASN A 60 -4.98 11.53 3.04
N LEU A 61 -3.84 11.07 3.56
CA LEU A 61 -2.83 10.40 2.73
C LEU A 61 -2.41 9.00 3.24
N ARG A 62 -2.96 8.52 4.35
CA ARG A 62 -2.53 7.24 4.97
C ARG A 62 -3.29 6.00 4.50
N HIS A 63 -4.40 6.13 3.79
CA HIS A 63 -5.22 4.98 3.38
C HIS A 63 -5.10 4.60 1.90
N GLU A 64 -4.26 5.28 1.11
CA GLU A 64 -4.11 4.97 -0.33
C GLU A 64 -2.84 4.17 -0.67
N TRP A 65 -1.86 4.11 0.24
CA TRP A 65 -0.58 3.42 -0.02
C TRP A 65 -0.54 1.95 0.42
N GLU A 66 -1.43 1.51 1.33
CA GLU A 66 -1.46 0.12 1.81
C GLU A 66 -2.20 -0.84 0.87
N GLY A 67 -2.82 -0.34 -0.21
CA GLY A 67 -3.66 -1.14 -1.12
C GLY A 67 -3.00 -1.67 -2.40
N ARG A 68 -1.79 -1.23 -2.77
CA ARG A 68 -1.22 -1.49 -4.12
C ARG A 68 -0.06 -2.48 -4.20
N PHE A 69 0.42 -3.05 -3.10
CA PHE A 69 1.54 -4.01 -3.12
C PHE A 69 1.15 -5.48 -2.82
N LYS A 70 -0.14 -5.82 -2.84
CA LYS A 70 -0.55 -7.24 -2.91
C LYS A 70 -0.61 -7.70 -4.36
N THR A 71 0.55 -7.85 -4.98
CA THR A 71 0.69 -8.70 -6.16
C THR A 71 1.16 -10.04 -5.63
N GLU A 72 0.26 -11.01 -5.60
CA GLU A 72 0.56 -12.40 -5.29
C GLU A 72 1.60 -12.89 -6.31
N LEU A 73 2.86 -13.00 -5.88
CA LEU A 73 3.88 -13.76 -6.60
C LEU A 73 3.50 -15.24 -6.50
N PRO A 74 3.52 -16.00 -7.61
CA PRO A 74 3.28 -17.44 -7.56
C PRO A 74 4.39 -18.12 -6.74
N GLU A 75 3.98 -18.96 -5.78
CA GLU A 75 4.87 -19.83 -5.03
C GLU A 75 5.57 -20.79 -6.00
N VAL A 76 6.83 -20.51 -6.28
CA VAL A 76 7.75 -21.45 -6.93
C VAL A 76 8.32 -22.35 -5.83
N GLU A 77 7.80 -23.57 -5.74
CA GLU A 77 8.44 -24.64 -4.98
C GLU A 77 9.79 -25.00 -5.61
N THR A 78 10.88 -24.56 -5.00
CA THR A 78 12.23 -25.09 -5.29
C THR A 78 12.77 -25.81 -4.06
N ALA A 79 12.68 -27.14 -4.09
CA ALA A 79 13.59 -28.01 -3.36
C ALA A 79 14.90 -28.10 -4.17
N GLY A 80 16.03 -27.69 -3.58
CA GLY A 80 17.31 -27.79 -4.30
C GLY A 80 18.49 -27.10 -3.61
N THR A 81 19.02 -27.77 -2.59
CA THR A 81 20.40 -27.82 -2.11
C THR A 81 21.45 -26.90 -2.78
N GLY A 82 21.86 -25.86 -2.04
CA GLY A 82 23.25 -25.43 -1.83
C GLY A 82 24.16 -25.10 -3.02
N THR A 83 24.50 -23.81 -3.19
CA THR A 83 25.88 -23.36 -3.50
C THR A 83 26.03 -21.86 -3.25
N SER A 84 27.23 -21.45 -2.84
CA SER A 84 27.61 -20.13 -2.30
C SER A 84 27.34 -18.93 -3.22
N ASN A 85 26.78 -17.87 -2.65
CA ASN A 85 26.65 -16.56 -3.29
C ASN A 85 28.01 -15.85 -3.37
N THR A 86 28.52 -15.69 -4.59
CA THR A 86 29.52 -14.67 -4.94
C THR A 86 28.77 -13.40 -5.32
N VAL A 87 29.04 -12.33 -4.58
CA VAL A 87 28.57 -10.97 -4.84
C VAL A 87 29.12 -10.51 -6.19
N VAL A 88 28.23 -10.23 -7.15
CA VAL A 88 28.58 -9.56 -8.41
C VAL A 88 27.90 -8.20 -8.45
N SER A 89 28.74 -7.17 -8.51
CA SER A 89 28.40 -5.75 -8.56
C SER A 89 27.78 -5.36 -9.91
N PRO A 90 26.77 -4.47 -9.97
CA PRO A 90 26.14 -4.04 -11.22
C PRO A 90 26.94 -2.88 -11.83
N GLU A 91 28.12 -3.16 -12.37
CA GLU A 91 28.94 -2.13 -13.04
C GLU A 91 29.69 -2.69 -14.26
N THR A 92 28.98 -3.32 -15.19
CA THR A 92 29.53 -3.57 -16.54
C THR A 92 28.42 -3.87 -17.55
N LEU A 93 27.77 -2.83 -18.09
CA LEU A 93 26.87 -2.96 -19.25
C LEU A 93 27.07 -1.81 -20.24
N LYS A 94 28.33 -1.42 -20.43
CA LYS A 94 28.81 -0.54 -21.50
C LYS A 94 30.21 -0.96 -21.92
N LYS A 95 30.32 -1.93 -22.84
CA LYS A 95 31.32 -1.95 -23.92
C LYS A 95 31.34 -3.27 -24.68
N MET A 96 31.53 -3.12 -25.99
CA MET A 96 32.00 -4.11 -26.99
C MET A 96 30.94 -5.14 -27.41
N GLY A 97 30.40 -5.11 -28.63
CA GLY A 97 30.92 -4.50 -29.84
C GLY A 97 32.15 -5.26 -30.35
N ALA A 98 31.96 -6.54 -30.68
CA ALA A 98 32.82 -7.32 -31.57
C ALA A 98 31.96 -8.50 -32.05
N TYR A 99 31.42 -8.38 -33.25
CA TYR A 99 30.78 -9.49 -33.95
C TYR A 99 31.92 -10.38 -34.45
N ASP A 100 32.06 -11.57 -33.85
CA ASP A 100 32.92 -12.61 -34.42
C ASP A 100 32.22 -13.16 -35.67
N GLU A 101 32.85 -12.86 -36.79
CA GLU A 101 32.56 -13.36 -38.13
C GLU A 101 32.94 -14.84 -38.18
N VAL A 102 32.08 -15.71 -37.65
CA VAL A 102 32.26 -17.17 -37.72
C VAL A 102 31.81 -17.64 -39.09
N ASN A 103 32.78 -17.70 -40.02
CA ASN A 103 32.70 -18.43 -41.28
C ASN A 103 32.50 -19.92 -41.00
N ASN A 104 31.25 -20.37 -40.89
CA ASN A 104 30.89 -21.78 -41.00
C ASN A 104 30.51 -22.10 -42.45
N THR A 105 31.56 -22.35 -43.24
CA THR A 105 31.51 -23.20 -44.44
C THR A 105 31.17 -24.62 -44.01
N ALA A 106 29.87 -24.90 -43.83
CA ALA A 106 29.35 -26.26 -43.79
C ALA A 106 29.00 -26.66 -45.23
N SER A 107 29.62 -27.74 -45.66
CA SER A 107 29.57 -28.29 -47.00
C SER A 107 28.14 -28.61 -47.43
N ASP A 108 27.77 -28.10 -48.61
CA ASP A 108 26.61 -28.53 -49.38
C ASP A 108 26.60 -30.06 -49.51
N PRO A 109 25.55 -30.76 -49.05
CA PRO A 109 25.20 -32.03 -49.65
C PRO A 109 24.66 -31.71 -51.04
N GLU A 110 25.27 -32.27 -52.08
CA GLU A 110 24.70 -32.30 -53.43
C GLU A 110 23.30 -32.94 -53.35
N GLU A 111 22.27 -32.10 -53.20
CA GLU A 111 20.91 -32.48 -53.51
C GLU A 111 20.87 -32.70 -55.01
N VAL A 112 20.81 -33.98 -55.39
CA VAL A 112 20.56 -34.41 -56.75
C VAL A 112 19.19 -33.84 -57.12
N GLU A 113 19.17 -32.71 -57.83
CA GLU A 113 18.00 -32.12 -58.45
C GLU A 113 17.42 -33.12 -59.46
N ALA A 114 16.68 -34.10 -58.96
CA ALA A 114 15.68 -34.81 -59.73
C ALA A 114 14.40 -33.97 -59.77
N ASP A 115 14.54 -32.68 -60.08
CA ASP A 115 13.45 -31.72 -60.27
C ASP A 115 12.84 -31.90 -61.68
N GLY A 116 12.72 -33.17 -62.08
CA GLY A 116 11.96 -33.55 -63.25
C GLY A 116 10.51 -33.25 -62.94
N ASP A 117 10.01 -32.13 -63.48
CA ASP A 117 8.61 -31.67 -63.39
C ASP A 117 7.69 -32.87 -63.20
N ILE A 118 7.24 -33.11 -61.97
CA ILE A 118 6.49 -34.30 -61.59
C ILE A 118 5.24 -34.44 -62.49
N LEU A 119 4.73 -33.33 -63.00
CA LEU A 119 3.62 -33.29 -63.96
C LEU A 119 3.98 -33.83 -65.35
N SER A 120 5.25 -33.91 -65.71
CA SER A 120 5.74 -34.55 -66.94
C SER A 120 5.58 -36.08 -66.90
N THR A 121 5.37 -36.68 -65.72
CA THR A 121 5.02 -38.10 -65.59
C THR A 121 3.51 -38.36 -65.76
N LEU A 122 2.69 -37.31 -65.79
CA LEU A 122 1.28 -37.40 -66.18
C LEU A 122 1.22 -37.57 -67.70
N SER A 123 0.76 -38.73 -68.16
CA SER A 123 0.60 -39.03 -69.58
C SER A 123 -0.16 -37.92 -70.30
N GLY A 124 0.23 -37.57 -71.52
CA GLY A 124 -0.47 -36.55 -72.29
C GLY A 124 -1.97 -36.86 -72.47
N PRO A 125 -2.78 -35.84 -72.80
CA PRO A 125 -4.21 -36.05 -73.02
C PRO A 125 -4.40 -37.14 -74.09
N PRO A 126 -5.20 -38.18 -73.81
CA PRO A 126 -5.41 -39.24 -74.78
C PRO A 126 -6.04 -38.66 -76.06
N GLN A 127 -5.49 -38.98 -77.23
CA GLN A 127 -6.12 -38.61 -78.50
C GLN A 127 -7.42 -39.39 -78.65
N VAL A 128 -8.44 -38.85 -79.32
CA VAL A 128 -9.71 -39.57 -79.50
C VAL A 128 -9.53 -40.53 -80.68
N PRO A 129 -9.51 -41.86 -80.50
CA PRO A 129 -9.49 -42.79 -81.62
C PRO A 129 -10.74 -42.66 -82.49
N ASP A 130 -10.59 -42.91 -83.78
CA ASP A 130 -11.70 -42.84 -84.72
C ASP A 130 -12.80 -43.85 -84.33
N ALA A 131 -14.00 -43.34 -84.04
CA ALA A 131 -15.13 -44.10 -83.51
C ALA A 131 -15.85 -44.95 -84.57
N SER A 132 -15.36 -44.94 -85.81
CA SER A 132 -16.03 -45.42 -87.02
C SER A 132 -16.29 -46.94 -87.10
N GLY A 133 -15.99 -47.70 -86.04
CA GLY A 133 -16.21 -49.16 -85.96
C GLY A 133 -17.02 -49.67 -84.76
N LEU A 134 -17.63 -48.80 -83.94
CA LEU A 134 -18.35 -49.21 -82.72
C LEU A 134 -19.80 -49.66 -83.01
N THR A 135 -20.20 -50.82 -82.46
CA THR A 135 -21.60 -51.28 -82.49
C THR A 135 -22.45 -50.49 -81.48
N ALA A 136 -23.76 -50.37 -81.73
CA ALA A 136 -24.68 -49.61 -80.88
C ALA A 136 -24.70 -50.08 -79.41
N GLU A 137 -24.62 -51.41 -79.20
CA GLU A 137 -24.60 -52.04 -77.87
C GLU A 137 -23.32 -51.69 -77.10
N LEU A 138 -22.16 -51.70 -77.77
CA LEU A 138 -20.88 -51.35 -77.18
C LEU A 138 -20.80 -49.85 -76.86
N GLY A 139 -21.38 -49.01 -77.73
CA GLY A 139 -21.52 -47.57 -77.50
C GLY A 139 -22.34 -47.25 -76.24
N GLN A 140 -23.42 -47.99 -75.99
CA GLN A 140 -24.24 -47.81 -74.78
C GLN A 140 -23.50 -48.22 -73.50
N ALA A 141 -22.74 -49.33 -73.54
CA ALA A 141 -21.90 -49.74 -72.42
C ALA A 141 -20.82 -48.70 -72.09
N TYR A 142 -20.21 -48.10 -73.12
CA TYR A 142 -19.21 -47.03 -72.96
C TYR A 142 -19.84 -45.77 -72.36
N ALA A 143 -21.03 -45.39 -72.82
CA ALA A 143 -21.76 -44.22 -72.29
C ALA A 143 -22.02 -44.30 -70.77
N LEU A 144 -22.17 -45.51 -70.22
CA LEU A 144 -22.31 -45.73 -68.77
C LEU A 144 -20.97 -45.81 -68.03
N ALA A 145 -19.96 -46.45 -68.65
CA ALA A 145 -18.65 -46.63 -68.04
C ALA A 145 -17.87 -45.31 -67.92
N ILE A 146 -17.99 -44.41 -68.89
CA ILE A 146 -17.23 -43.15 -68.93
C ILE A 146 -17.52 -42.27 -67.70
N PRO A 147 -18.77 -41.91 -67.36
CA PRO A 147 -19.06 -41.13 -66.15
C PRO A 147 -18.61 -41.83 -64.87
N ALA A 148 -18.73 -43.16 -64.79
CA ALA A 148 -18.30 -43.92 -63.62
C ALA A 148 -16.79 -43.81 -63.38
N VAL A 149 -15.97 -43.96 -64.43
CA VAL A 149 -14.51 -43.80 -64.33
C VAL A 149 -14.12 -42.36 -64.00
N LYS A 150 -14.77 -41.35 -64.61
CA LYS A 150 -14.53 -39.93 -64.29
C LYS A 150 -14.82 -39.62 -62.83
N ASN A 151 -15.97 -40.07 -62.32
CA ASN A 151 -16.36 -39.86 -60.94
C ASN A 151 -15.44 -40.60 -59.97
N ALA A 152 -15.04 -41.83 -60.31
CA ALA A 152 -14.10 -42.60 -59.50
C ALA A 152 -12.74 -41.89 -59.38
N LEU A 153 -12.20 -41.35 -60.48
CA LEU A 153 -10.97 -40.58 -60.48
C LEU A 153 -11.08 -39.32 -59.62
N ILE A 154 -12.14 -38.51 -59.82
CA ILE A 154 -12.35 -37.29 -59.04
C ILE A 154 -12.48 -37.61 -57.55
N SER A 155 -13.28 -38.63 -57.22
CA SER A 155 -13.48 -39.06 -55.83
C SER A 155 -12.16 -39.51 -55.22
N PHE A 156 -11.36 -40.27 -55.95
CA PHE A 156 -10.06 -40.73 -55.52
C PHE A 156 -9.10 -39.56 -55.24
N LEU A 157 -9.00 -38.60 -56.17
CA LEU A 157 -8.09 -37.46 -56.03
C LEU A 157 -8.47 -36.57 -54.84
N ILE A 158 -9.77 -36.34 -54.60
CA ILE A 158 -10.24 -35.49 -53.49
C ILE A 158 -10.12 -36.20 -52.13
N THR A 159 -10.31 -37.51 -52.08
CA THR A 159 -10.36 -38.25 -50.81
C THR A 159 -9.00 -38.69 -50.29
N LYS A 160 -7.98 -38.72 -51.14
CA LYS A 160 -6.62 -39.11 -50.73
C LYS A 160 -5.82 -37.91 -50.22
N ASN A 161 -4.94 -38.20 -49.25
CA ASN A 161 -3.98 -37.21 -48.75
C ASN A 161 -3.14 -36.70 -49.92
N SER A 162 -3.01 -35.38 -50.02
CA SER A 162 -2.26 -34.68 -51.08
C SER A 162 -0.75 -34.89 -51.03
N GLU A 163 -0.27 -35.68 -50.07
CA GLU A 163 1.15 -35.92 -49.79
C GLU A 163 1.78 -36.96 -50.73
N ASP A 164 0.99 -37.83 -51.38
CA ASP A 164 1.51 -38.88 -52.28
C ASP A 164 1.21 -38.56 -53.76
N LEU A 165 1.95 -37.58 -54.29
CA LEU A 165 1.82 -37.11 -55.68
C LEU A 165 2.06 -38.24 -56.70
N ALA A 166 3.01 -39.13 -56.43
CA ALA A 166 3.34 -40.25 -57.31
C ALA A 166 2.16 -41.23 -57.43
N PHE A 167 1.49 -41.53 -56.32
CA PHE A 167 0.29 -42.36 -56.33
C PHE A 167 -0.89 -41.67 -57.02
N MET A 168 -1.07 -40.36 -56.82
CA MET A 168 -2.10 -39.58 -57.51
C MET A 168 -1.92 -39.60 -59.03
N ILE A 169 -0.68 -39.43 -59.50
CA ILE A 169 -0.35 -39.45 -60.93
C ILE A 169 -0.54 -40.85 -61.52
N THR A 170 -0.11 -41.88 -60.81
CA THR A 170 -0.30 -43.28 -61.23
C THR A 170 -1.78 -43.60 -61.43
N GLN A 171 -2.63 -43.16 -60.50
CA GLN A 171 -4.07 -43.40 -60.55
C GLN A 171 -4.75 -42.56 -61.62
N ALA A 172 -4.33 -41.30 -61.81
CA ALA A 172 -4.77 -40.47 -62.92
C ALA A 172 -4.42 -41.11 -64.27
N ASN A 173 -3.19 -41.58 -64.45
CA ASN A 173 -2.73 -42.25 -65.66
C ASN A 173 -3.53 -43.53 -65.93
N SER A 174 -3.80 -44.35 -64.92
CA SER A 174 -4.63 -45.56 -65.06
C SER A 174 -6.08 -45.22 -65.47
N ALA A 175 -6.65 -44.15 -64.90
CA ALA A 175 -8.00 -43.69 -65.24
C ALA A 175 -8.05 -43.13 -66.67
N PHE A 176 -7.05 -42.34 -67.09
CA PHE A 176 -6.98 -41.83 -68.46
C PHE A 176 -6.74 -42.93 -69.49
N ALA A 177 -5.94 -43.95 -69.20
CA ALA A 177 -5.79 -45.13 -70.06
C ALA A 177 -7.13 -45.88 -70.24
N SER A 178 -7.90 -46.02 -69.15
CA SER A 178 -9.25 -46.62 -69.20
C SER A 178 -10.21 -45.76 -70.03
N LEU A 179 -10.19 -44.44 -69.86
CA LEU A 179 -11.04 -43.50 -70.60
C LEU A 179 -10.68 -43.45 -72.10
N TYR A 180 -9.40 -43.58 -72.44
CA TYR A 180 -8.94 -43.69 -73.83
C TYR A 180 -9.47 -44.95 -74.51
N ALA A 181 -9.39 -46.11 -73.84
CA ALA A 181 -9.94 -47.37 -74.34
C ALA A 181 -11.46 -47.30 -74.58
N LEU A 182 -12.16 -46.44 -73.83
CA LEU A 182 -13.60 -46.16 -73.97
C LEU A 182 -13.92 -45.08 -75.00
N ASN A 183 -12.92 -44.55 -75.73
CA ASN A 183 -13.05 -43.47 -76.69
C ASN A 183 -13.70 -42.17 -76.12
N ALA A 184 -13.37 -41.84 -74.87
CA ALA A 184 -13.96 -40.69 -74.19
C ALA A 184 -13.18 -39.40 -74.44
N ASP A 185 -13.87 -38.30 -74.78
CA ASP A 185 -13.27 -36.96 -74.69
C ASP A 185 -13.03 -36.58 -73.22
N CYS A 186 -11.76 -36.42 -72.90
CA CYS A 186 -11.26 -36.13 -71.57
C CYS A 186 -10.41 -34.87 -71.51
N GLY A 187 -10.37 -34.03 -72.56
CA GLY A 187 -9.46 -32.87 -72.60
C GLY A 187 -9.66 -31.90 -71.43
N SER A 188 -10.92 -31.56 -71.11
CA SER A 188 -11.24 -30.68 -69.97
C SER A 188 -10.93 -31.34 -68.62
N LEU A 189 -11.26 -32.63 -68.46
CA LEU A 189 -10.97 -33.38 -67.25
C LEU A 189 -9.46 -33.51 -67.02
N TYR A 190 -8.70 -33.76 -68.07
CA TYR A 190 -7.24 -33.84 -68.04
C TYR A 190 -6.61 -32.56 -67.49
N ASN A 191 -7.01 -31.40 -68.04
CA ASN A 191 -6.51 -30.12 -67.57
C ASN A 191 -6.86 -29.86 -66.10
N ASN A 192 -8.06 -30.23 -65.66
CA ASN A 192 -8.48 -30.09 -64.27
C ASN A 192 -7.65 -30.99 -63.34
N VAL A 193 -7.43 -32.26 -63.71
CA VAL A 193 -6.62 -33.21 -62.93
C VAL A 193 -5.16 -32.76 -62.87
N ARG A 194 -4.59 -32.33 -64.00
CA ARG A 194 -3.24 -31.77 -64.05
C ARG A 194 -3.10 -30.54 -63.15
N SER A 195 -4.06 -29.61 -63.20
CA SER A 195 -4.03 -28.43 -62.33
C SER A 195 -4.18 -28.80 -60.85
N TYR A 196 -5.03 -29.77 -60.52
CA TYR A 196 -5.20 -30.23 -59.15
C TYR A 196 -3.91 -30.84 -58.59
N ILE A 197 -3.29 -31.77 -59.32
CA ILE A 197 -2.01 -32.40 -58.92
C ILE A 197 -0.91 -31.34 -58.75
N ARG A 198 -0.85 -30.34 -59.65
CA ARG A 198 0.06 -29.21 -59.51
C ARG A 198 -0.15 -28.46 -58.19
N HIS A 199 -1.40 -28.11 -57.85
CA HIS A 199 -1.69 -27.42 -56.60
C HIS A 199 -1.38 -28.27 -55.36
N CYS A 200 -1.58 -29.58 -55.42
CA CYS A 200 -1.13 -30.49 -54.35
C CYS A 200 0.40 -30.45 -54.18
N SER A 201 1.15 -30.36 -55.27
CA SER A 201 2.61 -30.24 -55.24
C SER A 201 3.08 -28.92 -54.63
N GLU A 202 2.49 -27.81 -55.08
CA GLU A 202 2.75 -26.47 -54.54
C GLU A 202 2.43 -26.42 -53.03
N PHE A 203 1.29 -27.01 -52.62
CA PHE A 203 0.89 -27.07 -51.22
C PHE A 203 1.87 -27.90 -50.36
N SER A 204 2.28 -29.08 -50.84
CA SER A 204 3.23 -29.93 -50.11
C SER A 204 4.59 -29.25 -49.96
N THR A 205 5.03 -28.52 -50.99
CA THR A 205 6.28 -27.73 -50.96
C THR A 205 6.17 -26.61 -49.93
N ALA A 206 5.11 -25.81 -49.97
CA ALA A 206 4.87 -24.73 -49.00
C ALA A 206 4.75 -25.25 -47.56
N GLN A 207 4.15 -26.44 -47.37
CA GLN A 207 4.05 -27.08 -46.06
C GLN A 207 5.42 -27.53 -45.54
N LYS A 208 6.27 -28.10 -46.41
CA LYS A 208 7.64 -28.48 -46.06
C LYS A 208 8.47 -27.26 -45.72
N GLU A 209 8.41 -26.21 -46.54
CA GLU A 209 9.07 -24.92 -46.27
C GLU A 209 8.59 -24.33 -44.94
N LEU A 210 7.29 -24.36 -44.65
CA LEU A 210 6.77 -23.88 -43.36
C LEU A 210 7.31 -24.71 -42.19
N GLN A 211 7.38 -26.03 -42.34
CA GLN A 211 7.88 -26.93 -41.30
C GLN A 211 9.38 -26.71 -41.05
N GLU A 212 10.16 -26.51 -42.09
CA GLU A 212 11.61 -26.21 -42.00
C GLU A 212 11.86 -24.83 -41.39
N ASN A 213 10.94 -23.88 -41.62
CA ASN A 213 11.02 -22.53 -41.06
C ASN A 213 10.24 -22.36 -39.74
N MET A 214 9.79 -23.45 -39.11
CA MET A 214 9.03 -23.38 -37.85
C MET A 214 9.84 -22.73 -36.73
N GLU A 215 11.16 -22.98 -36.68
CA GLU A 215 12.07 -22.32 -35.74
C GLU A 215 12.08 -20.79 -35.91
N ALA A 216 11.99 -20.30 -37.16
CA ALA A 216 11.92 -18.87 -37.43
C ALA A 216 10.59 -18.27 -36.96
N VAL A 217 9.47 -18.99 -37.12
CA VAL A 217 8.15 -18.57 -36.62
C VAL A 217 8.15 -18.48 -35.10
N GLU A 218 8.70 -19.49 -34.42
CA GLU A 218 8.85 -19.48 -32.96
C GLU A 218 9.75 -18.34 -32.48
N LEU A 219 10.85 -18.07 -33.21
CA LEU A 219 11.75 -16.96 -32.91
C LEU A 219 11.06 -15.60 -33.05
N VAL A 220 10.26 -15.39 -34.09
CA VAL A 220 9.47 -14.15 -34.27
C VAL A 220 8.48 -13.98 -33.12
N SER A 221 7.74 -15.03 -32.75
CA SER A 221 6.81 -14.97 -31.63
C SER A 221 7.51 -14.68 -30.29
N SER A 222 8.68 -15.28 -30.07
CA SER A 222 9.52 -15.03 -28.90
C SER A 222 10.00 -13.57 -28.86
N TYR A 223 10.44 -13.04 -29.99
CA TYR A 223 10.88 -11.66 -30.12
C TYR A 223 9.76 -10.65 -29.81
N GLU A 224 8.55 -10.87 -30.35
CA GLU A 224 7.40 -10.01 -30.07
C GLU A 224 7.07 -9.98 -28.57
N ASN A 225 7.05 -11.15 -27.93
CA ASN A 225 6.81 -11.25 -26.49
C ASN A 225 7.89 -10.52 -25.66
N ILE A 226 9.16 -10.69 -25.99
CA ILE A 226 10.27 -9.98 -25.31
C ILE A 226 10.18 -8.48 -25.54
N SER A 227 9.83 -8.05 -26.77
CA SER A 227 9.63 -6.65 -27.11
C SER A 227 8.52 -6.04 -26.25
N ASP A 228 7.36 -6.69 -26.15
CA ASP A 228 6.24 -6.23 -25.32
C ASP A 228 6.63 -6.12 -23.85
N GLN A 229 7.28 -7.15 -23.29
CA GLN A 229 7.80 -7.13 -21.92
C GLN A 229 8.80 -5.98 -21.69
N SER A 230 9.68 -5.72 -22.65
CA SER A 230 10.63 -4.61 -22.58
C SER A 230 9.92 -3.25 -22.54
N THR A 231 8.85 -3.07 -23.33
CA THR A 231 8.08 -1.81 -23.30
C THR A 231 7.33 -1.62 -21.99
N GLU A 232 6.79 -2.69 -21.40
CA GLU A 232 6.13 -2.66 -20.11
C GLU A 232 7.11 -2.35 -18.98
N ALA A 233 8.28 -2.98 -18.99
CA ALA A 233 9.35 -2.69 -18.03
C ALA A 233 9.80 -1.21 -18.10
N ALA A 234 9.96 -0.65 -19.30
CA ALA A 234 10.31 0.76 -19.47
C ALA A 234 9.23 1.71 -18.89
N ARG A 235 7.95 1.36 -19.04
CA ARG A 235 6.83 2.11 -18.45
C ARG A 235 6.86 2.05 -16.93
N ALA A 236 7.09 0.87 -16.37
CA ALA A 236 7.19 0.67 -14.92
C ALA A 236 8.36 1.46 -14.31
N VAL A 237 9.52 1.47 -14.96
CA VAL A 237 10.67 2.29 -14.54
C VAL A 237 10.30 3.77 -14.51
N SER A 238 9.65 4.27 -15.56
CA SER A 238 9.23 5.68 -15.64
C SER A 238 8.25 6.06 -14.51
N GLU A 239 7.32 5.16 -14.17
CA GLU A 239 6.38 5.38 -13.06
C GLU A 239 7.10 5.40 -11.70
N ILE A 240 8.04 4.48 -11.48
CA ILE A 240 8.86 4.43 -10.26
C ILE A 240 9.69 5.71 -10.11
N GLU A 241 10.33 6.18 -11.19
CA GLU A 241 11.11 7.43 -11.18
C GLU A 241 10.23 8.64 -10.84
N ALA A 242 9.03 8.73 -11.42
CA ALA A 242 8.08 9.80 -11.10
C ALA A 242 7.62 9.77 -9.64
N ASN A 243 7.39 8.59 -9.08
CA ASN A 243 7.02 8.42 -7.67
C ASN A 243 8.19 8.74 -6.72
N LEU A 244 9.41 8.37 -7.10
CA LEU A 244 10.62 8.70 -6.36
C LEU A 244 10.82 10.21 -6.29
N GLU A 245 10.60 10.92 -7.40
CA GLU A 245 10.75 12.38 -7.42
C GLU A 245 9.72 13.08 -6.51
N LYS A 246 8.44 12.66 -6.59
CA LYS A 246 7.41 13.12 -5.64
C LYS A 246 7.81 12.86 -4.19
N ALA A 247 8.36 11.68 -3.88
CA ALA A 247 8.79 11.35 -2.52
C ALA A 247 9.93 12.28 -2.04
N LYS A 248 10.86 12.64 -2.92
CA LYS A 248 11.93 13.60 -2.61
C LYS A 248 11.38 15.01 -2.35
N GLU A 249 10.37 15.45 -3.10
CA GLU A 249 9.71 16.75 -2.87
C GLU A 249 9.11 16.86 -1.45
N TYR A 250 8.64 15.76 -0.88
CA TYR A 250 8.10 15.73 0.49
C TYR A 250 9.17 15.64 1.59
N LEU A 251 10.41 15.23 1.27
CA LEU A 251 11.44 14.99 2.27
C LEU A 251 11.87 16.27 2.98
N ALA A 252 12.26 17.30 2.22
CA ALA A 252 12.79 18.55 2.81
C ALA A 252 11.77 19.30 3.70
N PRO A 253 10.48 19.44 3.30
CA PRO A 253 9.47 20.03 4.19
C PRO A 253 9.25 19.21 5.47
N LEU A 254 9.32 17.88 5.37
CA LEU A 254 9.16 17.00 6.54
C LEU A 254 10.33 17.13 7.51
N GLU A 255 11.56 17.18 7.00
CA GLU A 255 12.76 17.44 7.79
C GLU A 255 12.69 18.81 8.48
N ALA A 256 12.23 19.85 7.76
CA ALA A 256 12.06 21.18 8.35
C ALA A 256 11.06 21.17 9.52
N ARG A 257 9.90 20.51 9.35
CA ARG A 257 8.90 20.37 10.42
C ARG A 257 9.42 19.57 11.61
N TYR A 258 10.23 18.55 11.36
CA TYR A 258 10.88 17.78 12.40
C TYR A 258 11.82 18.68 13.23
N GLN A 259 12.68 19.47 12.58
CA GLN A 259 13.59 20.39 13.27
C GLN A 259 12.84 21.48 14.05
N GLU A 260 11.76 22.04 13.49
CA GLU A 260 10.91 23.01 14.19
C GLU A 260 10.28 22.41 15.45
N THR A 261 9.72 21.20 15.34
CA THR A 261 9.11 20.50 16.48
C THR A 261 10.15 20.20 17.56
N LYS A 262 11.36 19.81 17.16
CA LYS A 262 12.46 19.56 18.08
C LYS A 262 12.86 20.83 18.84
N ALA A 263 13.01 21.97 18.14
CA ALA A 263 13.33 23.24 18.77
C ALA A 263 12.24 23.71 19.76
N LEU A 264 10.96 23.46 19.44
CA LEU A 264 9.85 23.74 20.37
C LEU A 264 9.93 22.87 21.63
N LEU A 265 10.26 21.59 21.48
CA LEU A 265 10.45 20.69 22.62
C LEU A 265 11.57 21.16 23.54
N ASP A 266 12.74 21.49 22.98
CA ASP A 266 13.89 22.00 23.74
C ASP A 266 13.51 23.26 24.54
N LYS A 267 12.71 24.16 23.95
CA LYS A 267 12.20 25.36 24.62
C LYS A 267 11.27 25.02 25.78
N LEU A 268 10.33 24.10 25.60
CA LEU A 268 9.40 23.68 26.64
C LEU A 268 10.11 23.00 27.81
N GLU A 269 11.13 22.18 27.53
CA GLU A 269 11.97 21.56 28.57
C GLU A 269 12.71 22.61 29.40
N ALA A 270 13.24 23.65 28.77
CA ALA A 270 13.89 24.77 29.46
C ALA A 270 12.89 25.57 30.33
N GLU A 271 11.71 25.91 29.81
CA GLU A 271 10.65 26.59 30.56
C GLU A 271 10.19 25.77 31.77
N LEU A 272 10.02 24.46 31.59
CA LEU A 272 9.68 23.54 32.67
C LEU A 272 10.76 23.47 33.75
N GLY A 273 12.04 23.48 33.36
CA GLY A 273 13.17 23.61 34.27
C GLY A 273 13.10 24.91 35.10
N GLN A 274 12.86 26.04 34.43
CA GLN A 274 12.72 27.34 35.10
C GLN A 274 11.55 27.33 36.11
N ARG A 275 10.38 26.82 35.71
CA ARG A 275 9.21 26.75 36.60
C ARG A 275 9.44 25.86 37.82
N ARG A 276 10.16 24.74 37.67
CA ARG A 276 10.56 23.89 38.80
C ARG A 276 11.43 24.66 39.80
N THR A 277 12.38 25.47 39.32
CA THR A 277 13.21 26.29 40.22
C THR A 277 12.42 27.38 40.94
N GLU A 278 11.45 28.02 40.27
CA GLU A 278 10.57 29.03 40.85
C GLU A 278 9.67 28.42 41.94
N VAL A 279 9.10 27.23 41.70
CA VAL A 279 8.31 26.51 42.69
C VAL A 279 9.15 26.19 43.93
N ALA A 280 10.36 25.64 43.74
CA ALA A 280 11.25 25.33 44.87
C ALA A 280 11.62 26.58 45.69
N TYR A 281 11.83 27.73 45.02
CA TYR A 281 12.07 29.00 45.69
C TYR A 281 10.85 29.44 46.54
N LEU A 282 9.65 29.40 45.97
CA LEU A 282 8.42 29.81 46.65
C LEU A 282 8.07 28.88 47.82
N GLU A 283 8.33 27.58 47.69
CA GLU A 283 8.19 26.63 48.80
C GLU A 283 9.14 26.97 49.95
N ALA A 284 10.40 27.29 49.66
CA ALA A 284 11.37 27.71 50.68
C ALA A 284 10.96 29.03 51.34
N GLU A 285 10.52 30.03 50.56
CA GLU A 285 10.04 31.31 51.09
C GLU A 285 8.80 31.11 51.98
N LYS A 286 7.86 30.26 51.57
CA LYS A 286 6.68 29.91 52.38
C LYS A 286 7.10 29.33 53.72
N THR A 287 8.00 28.34 53.74
CA THR A 287 8.50 27.74 54.98
C THR A 287 9.17 28.79 55.87
N GLN A 288 9.99 29.68 55.30
CA GLN A 288 10.62 30.77 56.05
C GLN A 288 9.59 31.73 56.67
N GLN A 289 8.52 32.06 55.95
CA GLN A 289 7.45 32.92 56.46
C GLN A 289 6.64 32.25 57.57
N GLU A 290 6.36 30.94 57.45
CA GLU A 290 5.69 30.17 58.50
C GLU A 290 6.53 30.13 59.79
N GLU A 291 7.84 29.92 59.69
CA GLU A 291 8.77 29.96 60.83
C GLU A 291 8.80 31.35 61.49
N ALA A 292 8.91 32.42 60.69
CA ALA A 292 8.88 33.79 61.19
C ALA A 292 7.55 34.12 61.89
N MET A 293 6.43 33.67 61.34
CA MET A 293 5.11 33.85 61.95
C MET A 293 5.04 33.16 63.32
N ALA A 294 5.47 31.90 63.42
CA ALA A 294 5.51 31.17 64.68
C ALA A 294 6.41 31.87 65.72
N GLU A 295 7.57 32.40 65.31
CA GLU A 295 8.45 33.18 66.20
C GLU A 295 7.76 34.46 66.71
N THR A 296 7.07 35.19 65.83
CA THR A 296 6.32 36.39 66.23
C THR A 296 5.16 36.09 67.16
N GLU A 297 4.47 34.97 66.97
CA GLU A 297 3.38 34.52 67.83
C GLU A 297 3.89 34.16 69.23
N ILE A 298 5.02 33.45 69.34
CA ILE A 298 5.70 33.18 70.62
C ILE A 298 6.08 34.49 71.33
N LYS A 299 6.68 35.45 70.60
CA LYS A 299 7.02 36.78 71.16
C LYS A 299 5.79 37.51 71.65
N HIS A 300 4.71 37.51 70.86
CA HIS A 300 3.44 38.14 71.23
C HIS A 300 2.86 37.52 72.52
N HIS A 301 2.79 36.20 72.62
CA HIS A 301 2.33 35.52 73.84
C HIS A 301 3.19 35.83 75.06
N THR A 302 4.51 35.89 74.89
CA THR A 302 5.46 36.25 75.96
C THR A 302 5.21 37.67 76.48
N ILE A 303 5.10 38.64 75.56
CA ILE A 303 4.81 40.05 75.91
C ILE A 303 3.44 40.18 76.58
N ALA A 304 2.42 39.48 76.06
CA ALA A 304 1.07 39.49 76.64
C ALA A 304 1.07 38.94 78.08
N ALA A 305 1.84 37.87 78.34
CA ALA A 305 2.01 37.31 79.68
C ALA A 305 2.71 38.31 80.63
N GLN A 306 3.83 38.91 80.19
CA GLN A 306 4.55 39.93 80.97
C GLN A 306 3.68 41.17 81.27
N ALA A 307 2.90 41.64 80.30
CA ALA A 307 1.98 42.76 80.48
C ALA A 307 0.87 42.44 81.48
N LYS A 308 0.34 41.21 81.46
CA LYS A 308 -0.65 40.74 82.44
C LYS A 308 -0.06 40.69 83.85
N GLU A 309 1.15 40.15 84.01
CA GLU A 309 1.86 40.13 85.29
C GLU A 309 2.08 41.55 85.83
N ALA A 310 2.66 42.44 85.01
CA ALA A 310 2.90 43.83 85.38
C ALA A 310 1.61 44.56 85.80
N LYS A 311 0.49 44.30 85.11
CA LYS A 311 -0.83 44.85 85.47
C LYS A 311 -1.30 44.38 86.84
N GLU A 312 -1.12 43.11 87.18
CA GLU A 312 -1.48 42.59 88.52
C GLU A 312 -0.55 43.14 89.61
N THR A 313 0.75 43.30 89.33
CA THR A 313 1.69 43.97 90.24
C THR A 313 1.26 45.42 90.50
N LEU A 314 0.92 46.18 89.46
CA LEU A 314 0.43 47.56 89.59
C LEU A 314 -0.84 47.64 90.43
N LYS A 315 -1.83 46.75 90.21
CA LYS A 315 -3.04 46.68 91.05
C LYS A 315 -2.69 46.41 92.52
N SER A 316 -1.75 45.49 92.79
CA SER A 316 -1.30 45.20 94.15
C SER A 316 -0.61 46.40 94.81
N ILE A 317 0.22 47.14 94.07
CA ILE A 317 0.83 48.40 94.54
C ILE A 317 -0.25 49.43 94.87
N LEU A 318 -1.21 49.66 93.97
CA LEU A 318 -2.29 50.64 94.16
C LEU A 318 -3.11 50.34 95.42
N ARG A 319 -3.52 49.08 95.64
CA ARG A 319 -4.23 48.69 96.88
C ARG A 319 -3.42 48.95 98.14
N ARG A 320 -2.11 48.66 98.12
CA ARG A 320 -1.21 48.95 99.25
C ARG A 320 -1.06 50.46 99.49
N LEU A 321 -0.99 51.25 98.43
CA LEU A 321 -0.93 52.71 98.51
C LEU A 321 -2.23 53.29 99.10
N GLU A 322 -3.39 52.82 98.65
CA GLU A 322 -4.70 53.18 99.20
C GLU A 322 -4.80 52.83 100.69
N ALA A 323 -4.42 51.61 101.07
CA ALA A 323 -4.44 51.16 102.46
C ALA A 323 -3.49 51.97 103.36
N ALA A 324 -2.27 52.26 102.88
CA ALA A 324 -1.31 53.10 103.61
C ALA A 324 -1.81 54.53 103.77
N THR A 325 -2.44 55.10 102.73
CA THR A 325 -3.03 56.44 102.78
C THR A 325 -4.15 56.51 103.81
N ALA A 326 -5.06 55.52 103.82
CA ALA A 326 -6.13 55.43 104.82
C ALA A 326 -5.59 55.31 106.27
N ALA A 327 -4.57 54.47 106.49
CA ALA A 327 -3.94 54.32 107.80
C ALA A 327 -3.23 55.62 108.27
N MET A 328 -2.63 56.36 107.34
CA MET A 328 -2.04 57.67 107.62
C MET A 328 -3.13 58.70 108.00
N GLU A 329 -4.25 58.72 107.30
CA GLU A 329 -5.40 59.58 107.62
C GLU A 329 -6.00 59.25 109.00
N GLU A 330 -6.14 57.98 109.33
CA GLU A 330 -6.59 57.51 110.65
C GLU A 330 -5.63 57.95 111.76
N THR A 331 -4.32 57.70 111.59
CA THR A 331 -3.28 58.13 112.54
C THR A 331 -3.28 59.64 112.72
N ARG A 332 -3.46 60.40 111.64
CA ARG A 332 -3.56 61.86 111.66
C ARG A 332 -4.79 62.33 112.43
N ALA A 333 -5.94 61.66 112.28
CA ALA A 333 -7.15 61.96 113.03
C ALA A 333 -6.95 61.71 114.53
N LEU A 334 -6.35 60.57 114.92
CA LEU A 334 -6.02 60.25 116.31
C LEU A 334 -5.10 61.30 116.95
N LEU A 335 -4.04 61.71 116.25
CA LEU A 335 -3.13 62.77 116.70
C LEU A 335 -3.80 64.15 116.81
N SER A 336 -4.89 64.40 116.08
CA SER A 336 -5.63 65.66 116.14
C SER A 336 -6.66 65.71 117.29
N THR A 337 -6.91 64.56 117.95
CA THR A 337 -7.86 64.44 119.07
C THR A 337 -7.20 64.29 120.44
N SER A 338 -5.86 64.19 120.49
CA SER A 338 -5.05 64.20 121.72
C SER A 338 -4.60 65.60 122.08
#